data_AF-A0AAE1KWA0-F1
#
_entry.id   AF-A0AAE1KWA0-F1
#
_cell.length_a   1.000
_cell.length_b   1.000
_cell.length_c   1.000
_cell.angle_alpha   90.00
_cell.angle_beta   90.00
_cell.angle_gamma   90.00
#
_symmetry.space_group_name_H-M   'P 1'
#
loop_
_entity.id
_entity.type
_entity.pdbx_description
1 polymer ?
#
loop_
_entity_poly.entity_id
_entity_poly.type
_entity_poly.pdbx_seq_one_letter_code
_entity_poly.pdbx_strand_id
1 'polypeptide(L)'
;MDVLRPLFGDRLICRCADTPWPHRSPDLSICDYFLWGYLKARVYEHKPRTLEDLKEAIRVEVAEIDRAMLERVETNFQERLQKCINEN
;
A
#
# COMPACT_ATOMS: atom_id res chain seq x y z
N MET A 1 17.07 -1.16 -15.33
CA MET A 1 16.33 -1.89 -14.27
C MET A 1 17.24 -2.89 -13.56
N ASP A 2 18.54 -2.84 -13.82
CA ASP A 2 19.51 -3.91 -13.55
C ASP A 2 19.97 -3.94 -12.10
N VAL A 3 19.70 -2.87 -11.35
CA VAL A 3 19.98 -2.78 -9.90
C VAL A 3 18.82 -3.32 -9.07
N LEU A 4 17.57 -3.11 -9.50
CA LEU A 4 16.38 -3.49 -8.72
C LEU A 4 15.88 -4.90 -9.04
N ARG A 5 16.04 -5.36 -10.29
CA ARG A 5 15.65 -6.72 -10.71
C ARG A 5 16.34 -7.82 -9.86
N PRO A 6 17.64 -7.75 -9.55
CA PRO A 6 18.29 -8.75 -8.68
C PRO A 6 17.76 -8.75 -7.24
N LEU A 7 17.23 -7.63 -6.74
CA LEU A 7 16.78 -7.49 -5.35
C LEU A 7 15.32 -7.89 -5.17
N PHE A 8 14.47 -7.56 -6.14
CA PHE A 8 13.02 -7.70 -6.01
C PHE A 8 12.41 -8.71 -6.98
N GLY A 9 13.15 -9.12 -8.02
CA GLY A 9 12.70 -10.08 -9.03
C GLY A 9 11.49 -9.56 -9.81
N ASP A 10 10.46 -10.40 -9.86
CA ASP A 10 9.16 -10.19 -10.48
C ASP A 10 8.21 -9.31 -9.66
N ARG A 11 8.57 -8.96 -8.42
CA ARG A 11 7.76 -8.13 -7.51
C ARG A 11 7.90 -6.62 -7.76
N LEU A 12 8.36 -6.25 -8.95
CA LEU A 12 8.53 -4.85 -9.33
C LEU A 12 7.27 -4.31 -9.98
N ILE A 13 6.73 -3.23 -9.41
CA ILE A 13 5.62 -2.47 -9.99
C ILE A 13 6.21 -1.21 -10.62
N CYS A 14 6.38 -1.22 -11.95
CA CYS A 14 6.97 -0.11 -12.69
C CYS A 14 6.51 -0.17 -14.16
N ARG A 15 6.64 0.95 -14.88
CA ARG A 15 6.39 1.00 -16.34
C ARG A 15 7.22 -0.03 -17.11
N CYS A 16 8.45 -0.28 -16.68
CA CYS A 16 9.40 -1.18 -17.36
C CYS A 16 9.57 -2.51 -16.62
N ALA A 17 8.63 -2.86 -15.74
CA ALA A 17 8.56 -4.18 -15.13
C ALA A 17 7.78 -5.15 -16.03
N ASP A 18 7.76 -6.42 -15.66
CA ASP A 18 7.15 -7.47 -16.47
C ASP A 18 5.62 -7.35 -16.48
N THR A 19 5.04 -6.85 -15.38
CA THR A 19 3.65 -6.35 -15.33
C THR A 19 3.65 -4.82 -15.42
N PRO A 20 3.26 -4.23 -16.57
CA PRO A 20 3.27 -2.79 -16.73
C PRO A 20 2.23 -2.13 -15.83
N TRP A 21 2.66 -1.19 -15.01
CA TRP A 21 1.78 -0.43 -14.13
C TRP A 21 1.43 0.94 -14.74
N PRO A 22 0.15 1.37 -14.71
CA PRO A 22 -0.26 2.67 -15.24
C PRO A 22 0.38 3.83 -14.47
N HIS A 23 0.60 4.95 -15.17
CA HIS A 23 1.18 6.14 -14.58
C HIS A 23 0.12 6.88 -13.74
N ARG A 24 0.54 7.51 -12.63
CA ARG A 24 -0.33 8.35 -11.78
C ARG A 24 -1.58 7.62 -11.28
N SER A 25 -1.45 6.35 -10.89
CA SER A 25 -2.54 5.55 -10.35
C SER A 25 -2.39 5.27 -8.84
N PRO A 26 -2.42 6.31 -7.97
CA PRO A 26 -2.40 6.09 -6.52
C PRO A 26 -3.65 5.31 -6.07
N ASP A 27 -4.76 5.44 -6.80
CA ASP A 27 -5.99 4.67 -6.56
C ASP A 27 -5.84 3.17 -6.74
N LEU A 28 -4.78 2.70 -7.42
CA LEU A 28 -4.50 1.27 -7.60
C LEU A 28 -3.40 0.78 -6.66
N SER A 29 -2.68 1.68 -6.00
CA SER A 29 -1.60 1.33 -5.07
C SER A 29 -2.18 1.11 -3.67
N ILE A 30 -2.19 -0.14 -3.20
CA ILE A 30 -2.69 -0.51 -1.86
C ILE A 30 -2.03 0.32 -0.76
N CYS A 31 -0.74 0.61 -0.91
CA CYS A 31 0.00 1.44 0.03
C CYS A 31 -0.54 2.87 0.10
N ASP A 32 -0.95 3.44 -1.04
CA ASP A 32 -1.39 4.82 -1.16
C ASP A 32 -2.87 5.00 -0.77
N TYR A 33 -3.77 4.17 -1.31
CA TYR A 33 -5.21 4.34 -1.06
C TYR A 33 -5.66 3.79 0.31
N PHE A 34 -4.92 2.84 0.89
CA PHE A 34 -5.28 2.19 2.14
C PHE A 34 -4.22 2.37 3.23
N LEU A 35 -3.05 1.75 3.09
CA LEU A 35 -2.12 1.57 4.21
C LEU A 35 -1.66 2.90 4.82
N TRP A 36 -1.26 3.85 3.97
CA TRP A 36 -0.76 5.14 4.44
C TRP A 36 -1.84 5.95 5.17
N GLY A 37 -3.06 6.02 4.62
CA GLY A 37 -4.18 6.71 5.25
C GLY A 37 -4.60 6.05 6.56
N TYR A 38 -4.66 4.71 6.58
CA TYR A 38 -5.01 3.92 7.75
C TYR A 38 -4.00 4.12 8.89
N LEU A 39 -2.71 3.91 8.63
CA LEU A 39 -1.66 4.07 9.63
C LEU A 39 -1.60 5.50 10.15
N LYS A 40 -1.74 6.51 9.27
CA LYS A 40 -1.75 7.91 9.72
C LYS A 40 -2.92 8.19 10.66
N ALA A 41 -4.12 7.67 10.39
CA ALA A 41 -5.26 7.88 11.27
C ALA A 41 -5.04 7.27 12.67
N ARG A 42 -4.48 6.06 12.73
CA ARG A 42 -4.28 5.31 13.96
C ARG A 42 -3.08 5.78 14.77
N VAL A 43 -1.91 5.88 14.14
CA VAL A 43 -0.66 6.28 14.81
C VAL A 43 -0.76 7.67 15.44
N TYR A 44 -1.44 8.60 14.77
CA TYR A 44 -1.59 9.97 15.30
C TYR A 44 -2.72 10.12 16.33
N GLU A 45 -3.55 9.10 16.57
CA GLU A 45 -4.53 9.07 17.66
C GLU A 45 -3.83 9.25 19.03
N HIS A 46 -2.68 8.59 19.20
CA HIS A 46 -1.87 8.62 20.42
C HIS A 46 -0.89 9.78 20.51
N LYS A 47 -0.80 10.63 19.48
CA LYS A 47 0.09 11.82 19.42
C LYS A 47 1.52 11.52 19.88
N PRO A 48 2.27 10.66 19.17
CA PRO A 48 3.66 10.35 19.51
C PRO A 48 4.50 11.62 19.58
N ARG A 49 5.36 11.72 20.61
CA ARG A 49 6.16 12.93 20.89
C ARG A 49 7.63 12.78 20.49
N THR A 50 8.09 11.54 20.35
CA THR A 50 9.45 11.22 19.90
C THR A 50 9.42 10.39 18.62
N LEU A 51 10.56 10.31 17.94
CA LEU A 51 10.71 9.48 16.76
C LEU A 51 10.58 7.98 17.12
N GLU A 52 11.04 7.60 18.31
CA GLU A 52 11.00 6.23 18.82
C GLU A 52 9.56 5.82 19.13
N ASP A 53 8.77 6.69 19.76
CA ASP A 53 7.34 6.47 19.95
C ASP A 53 6.60 6.31 18.62
N LEU A 54 6.95 7.15 17.62
CA LEU A 54 6.34 7.08 16.30
C LEU A 54 6.66 5.76 15.60
N LYS A 55 7.93 5.33 15.63
CA LYS A 55 8.35 4.04 15.05
C LYS A 55 7.64 2.88 15.72
N GLU A 56 7.51 2.92 17.05
CA GLU A 56 6.87 1.84 17.79
C GLU A 56 5.37 1.79 17.54
N ALA A 57 4.69 2.94 17.54
CA ALA A 57 3.29 3.04 17.17
C ALA A 57 3.03 2.48 15.76
N ILE A 58 3.89 2.79 14.77
CA ILE A 58 3.77 2.21 13.43
C ILE A 58 3.89 0.68 13.47
N ARG A 59 4.83 0.11 14.21
CA ARG A 59 4.99 -1.36 14.31
C ARG A 59 3.79 -2.02 14.94
N VAL A 60 3.25 -1.43 16.02
CA VAL A 60 2.07 -1.93 16.71
C VAL A 60 0.86 -1.90 15.77
N GLU A 61 0.57 -0.76 15.15
CA GLU A 61 -0.59 -0.62 14.26
C GLU A 61 -0.48 -1.52 13.02
N VAL A 62 0.73 -1.74 12.48
CA VAL A 62 0.94 -2.71 11.39
C VAL A 62 0.69 -4.14 11.86
N ALA A 63 1.08 -4.50 13.08
CA ALA A 63 0.86 -5.83 13.65
C ALA A 63 -0.64 -6.09 13.95
N GLU A 64 -1.44 -5.04 14.15
CA GLU A 64 -2.89 -5.14 14.33
C GLU A 64 -3.67 -5.34 13.03
N ILE A 65 -3.03 -5.19 11.86
CA ILE A 65 -3.68 -5.45 10.57
C ILE A 65 -3.97 -6.95 10.45
N ASP A 66 -5.24 -7.30 10.64
CA ASP A 66 -5.69 -8.68 10.54
C ASP A 66 -5.89 -9.12 9.08
N ARG A 67 -5.99 -10.44 8.91
CA ARG A 67 -6.24 -11.07 7.60
C ARG A 67 -7.55 -10.59 6.99
N ALA A 68 -8.60 -10.40 7.78
CA ALA A 68 -9.90 -9.96 7.29
C ALA A 68 -9.86 -8.53 6.71
N MET A 69 -9.01 -7.66 7.24
CA MET A 69 -8.73 -6.34 6.68
C MET A 69 -8.02 -6.45 5.34
N LEU A 70 -7.01 -7.31 5.23
CA LEU A 70 -6.29 -7.55 3.97
C LEU A 70 -7.20 -8.12 2.88
N GLU A 71 -8.10 -9.05 3.22
CA GLU A 71 -9.08 -9.63 2.28
C GLU A 71 -10.06 -8.56 1.76
N ARG A 72 -10.49 -7.63 2.61
CA ARG A 72 -11.31 -6.47 2.19
C ARG A 72 -10.55 -5.53 1.27
N VAL A 73 -9.27 -5.28 1.57
CA VAL A 73 -8.39 -4.43 0.75
C VAL A 73 -8.17 -5.04 -0.64
N GLU A 74 -7.97 -6.36 -0.71
CA GLU A 74 -7.86 -7.12 -1.95
C GLU A 74 -9.16 -7.06 -2.77
N THR A 75 -10.31 -7.25 -2.12
CA THR A 75 -11.62 -7.14 -2.77
C THR A 75 -11.81 -5.74 -3.36
N ASN A 76 -11.48 -4.70 -2.59
CA ASN A 76 -11.58 -3.32 -3.06
C ASN A 76 -10.59 -3.00 -4.19
N PHE A 77 -9.42 -3.63 -4.19
CA PHE A 77 -8.46 -3.53 -5.30
C PHE A 77 -9.07 -4.05 -6.61
N GLN A 78 -9.72 -5.22 -6.58
CA GLN A 78 -10.41 -5.77 -7.75
C GLN A 78 -11.54 -4.85 -8.24
N GLU A 79 -12.33 -4.28 -7.33
CA GLU A 79 -13.38 -3.32 -7.68
C GLU A 79 -12.80 -2.06 -8.34
N ARG A 80 -11.69 -1.54 -7.83
CA ARG A 80 -11.01 -0.36 -8.39
C ARG A 80 -10.45 -0.63 -9.78
N LEU A 81 -9.89 -1.83 -10.01
CA LEU A 81 -9.48 -2.27 -11.35
C LEU A 81 -10.68 -2.31 -12.30
N GLN A 82 -11.80 -2.89 -11.89
CA GLN A 82 -12.99 -2.97 -12.73
C GLN A 82 -13.56 -1.58 -13.06
N LYS A 83 -13.56 -0.66 -12.10
CA LYS A 83 -13.94 0.75 -12.34
C LYS A 83 -13.03 1.42 -13.35
N CYS A 84 -11.71 1.25 -13.22
CA CYS A 84 -10.74 1.78 -14.16
C CYS A 84 -10.95 1.25 -15.60
N ILE A 85 -11.42 0.01 -15.75
CA ILE A 85 -11.77 -0.56 -17.06
C ILE A 85 -13.07 0.05 -17.59
N ASN A 86 -14.06 0.26 -16.72
CA ASN A 86 -15.39 0.75 -17.12
C ASN A 86 -15.43 2.26 -17.41
N GLU A 87 -14.55 3.05 -16.80
CA GLU A 87 -14.48 4.51 -16.96
C GLU A 87 -13.56 4.94 -18.13
N ASN A 88 -13.00 3.98 -18.87
CA ASN A 88 -12.13 4.17 -20.03
C ASN A 88 -12.87 3.91 -21.33
#